data_AF-A8SKS2-F1
#
_entry.id   AF-A8SKS2-F1
#
_cell.length_a   1.000
_cell.length_b   1.000
_cell.length_c   1.000
_cell.angle_alpha   90.00
_cell.angle_beta   90.00
_cell.angle_gamma   90.00
#
_symmetry.space_group_name_H-M   'P 1'
#
loop_
_entity.id
_entity.type
_entity.pdbx_description
1 polymer ?
#
loop_
_entity_poly.entity_id
_entity_poly.type
_entity_poly.pdbx_seq_one_letter_code
_entity_poly.pdbx_strand_id
1 'polypeptide(L)'
;MWLIIGIGAINFALIGRVKEFRDENFIVFKRISLLITALCSINFIYSAIIYNSYFTGGNWRMFLETMPGDSKNVLICIGLSIYVNFVPISIFRK
;
A
#
# COMPACT_ATOMS: atom_id res chain seq x y z
N MET A 1 1.07 -0.60 -14.72
CA MET A 1 -0.34 -0.87 -14.33
C MET A 1 -0.52 -0.92 -12.81
N TRP A 2 0.16 -1.83 -12.10
CA TRP A 2 0.04 -1.98 -10.63
C TRP A 2 0.43 -0.74 -9.82
N LEU A 3 1.42 0.02 -10.28
CA LEU A 3 1.83 1.28 -9.67
C LEU A 3 0.68 2.29 -9.62
N ILE A 4 -0.05 2.44 -10.73
CA ILE A 4 -1.21 3.36 -10.83
C ILE A 4 -2.30 2.93 -9.84
N ILE A 5 -2.53 1.62 -9.71
CA ILE A 5 -3.48 1.04 -8.76
C ILE A 5 -3.05 1.35 -7.32
N GLY A 6 -1.75 1.18 -7.00
CA GLY A 6 -1.19 1.52 -5.68
C GLY A 6 -1.29 3.01 -5.34
N ILE A 7 -1.02 3.90 -6.30
CA ILE A 7 -1.23 5.35 -6.14
C ILE A 7 -2.71 5.66 -5.87
N GLY A 8 -3.62 4.96 -6.57
CA GLY A 8 -5.06 5.02 -6.30
C GLY A 8 -5.39 4.67 -4.85
N ALA A 9 -4.80 3.58 -4.31
CA ALA A 9 -4.99 3.18 -2.92
C ALA A 9 -4.61 4.28 -1.93
N ILE A 10 -3.50 4.99 -2.17
CA ILE A 10 -3.06 6.12 -1.35
C ILE A 10 -4.06 7.28 -1.45
N ASN A 11 -4.48 7.65 -2.66
CA ASN A 11 -5.43 8.74 -2.86
C ASN A 11 -6.78 8.46 -2.17
N PHE A 12 -7.31 7.24 -2.28
CA PHE A 12 -8.52 6.85 -1.54
C PHE A 12 -8.33 6.92 -0.02
N ALA A 13 -7.13 6.55 0.48
CA ALA A 13 -6.80 6.69 1.91
C ALA A 13 -6.84 8.16 2.34
N LEU A 14 -6.18 9.04 1.58
CA LEU A 14 -6.12 10.48 1.85
C LEU A 14 -7.51 11.13 1.80
N ILE A 15 -8.31 10.83 0.78
CA ILE A 15 -9.69 11.33 0.68
C ILE A 15 -10.52 10.87 1.88
N GLY A 16 -10.38 9.59 2.26
CA GLY A 16 -11.02 9.07 3.47
C GLY A 16 -10.64 9.85 4.72
N ARG A 17 -9.38 10.24 4.87
CA ARG A 17 -8.92 11.06 6.00
C ARG A 17 -9.46 12.49 5.98
N VAL A 18 -9.47 13.15 4.83
CA VAL A 18 -10.05 14.48 4.71
C VAL A 18 -11.54 14.47 5.07
N LYS A 19 -12.28 13.42 4.64
CA LYS A 19 -13.69 13.26 4.99
C LYS A 19 -13.90 12.94 6.47
N GLU A 20 -13.07 12.09 7.06
CA GLU A 20 -13.08 11.80 8.50
C GLU A 20 -12.83 13.06 9.33
N PHE A 21 -11.91 13.93 8.90
CA PHE A 21 -11.65 15.19 9.56
C PHE A 21 -12.85 16.15 9.52
N ARG A 22 -13.68 16.08 8.47
CA ARG A 22 -14.90 16.87 8.27
C ARG A 22 -16.16 16.23 8.87
N ASP A 23 -16.04 15.14 9.62
CA ASP A 23 -17.16 14.33 10.13
C ASP A 23 -18.13 13.84 9.02
N GLU A 24 -17.64 13.70 7.78
CA GLU A 24 -18.39 13.13 6.66
C GLU A 24 -18.26 11.59 6.61
N ASN A 25 -19.12 10.92 5.85
CA ASN A 25 -19.02 9.48 5.65
C ASN A 25 -17.73 9.09 4.88
N PHE A 26 -16.73 8.61 5.62
CA PHE A 26 -15.41 8.23 5.11
C PHE A 26 -15.19 6.71 4.95
N ILE A 27 -16.10 5.89 5.48
CA ILE A 27 -15.92 4.43 5.61
C ILE A 27 -15.72 3.77 4.26
N VAL A 28 -16.46 4.22 3.24
CA VAL A 28 -16.39 3.68 1.87
C VAL A 28 -14.98 3.89 1.29
N PHE A 29 -14.40 5.07 1.47
CA PHE A 29 -13.07 5.40 0.95
C PHE A 29 -11.97 4.59 1.64
N LYS A 30 -12.03 4.43 2.96
CA LYS A 30 -11.11 3.57 3.70
C LYS A 30 -11.22 2.11 3.27
N ARG A 31 -12.43 1.57 3.11
CA ARG A 31 -12.64 0.19 2.65
C ARG A 31 -12.07 -0.05 1.26
N ILE A 32 -12.35 0.84 0.31
CA ILE A 32 -11.82 0.74 -1.06
C ILE A 32 -10.29 0.81 -1.03
N SER A 33 -9.72 1.76 -0.29
CA SER A 33 -8.27 1.89 -0.13
C SER A 33 -7.62 0.60 0.41
N LEU A 34 -8.20 0.00 1.44
CA LEU A 34 -7.72 -1.25 2.03
C LEU A 34 -7.85 -2.44 1.09
N LEU A 35 -8.94 -2.55 0.33
CA LEU A 35 -9.13 -3.61 -0.67
C LEU A 35 -8.08 -3.51 -1.78
N ILE A 36 -7.83 -2.30 -2.30
CA ILE A 36 -6.80 -2.07 -3.32
C ILE A 36 -5.41 -2.40 -2.75
N THR A 37 -5.14 -2.01 -1.50
CA THR A 37 -3.89 -2.33 -0.81
C THR A 37 -3.68 -3.83 -0.65
N ALA A 38 -4.74 -4.58 -0.31
CA ALA A 38 -4.70 -6.04 -0.24
C ALA A 38 -4.38 -6.67 -1.61
N LEU A 39 -5.03 -6.19 -2.68
CA LEU A 39 -4.78 -6.63 -4.05
C LEU A 39 -3.30 -6.39 -4.45
N CYS A 40 -2.77 -5.20 -4.18
CA CYS A 40 -1.36 -4.87 -4.42
C CYS A 40 -0.42 -5.78 -3.60
N SER A 41 -0.79 -6.10 -2.36
CA SER A 41 0.00 -6.97 -1.48
C SER A 41 0.04 -8.40 -1.99
N ILE A 42 -1.10 -8.95 -2.43
CA ILE A 42 -1.17 -10.29 -3.04
C ILE A 42 -0.31 -10.34 -4.30
N ASN A 43 -0.39 -9.34 -5.16
CA ASN A 43 0.43 -9.29 -6.37
C ASN A 43 1.94 -9.17 -6.05
N PHE A 44 2.29 -8.41 -5.02
CA PHE A 44 3.67 -8.31 -4.54
C PHE A 44 4.19 -9.64 -4.02
N ILE A 45 3.40 -10.35 -3.20
CA ILE A 45 3.74 -11.69 -2.67
C ILE A 45 3.87 -12.69 -3.82
N TYR A 46 2.95 -12.67 -4.79
CA TYR A 46 3.02 -13.53 -5.97
C TYR A 46 4.32 -13.30 -6.77
N SER A 47 4.68 -12.03 -6.97
CA SER A 47 5.96 -11.67 -7.59
C SER A 47 7.13 -12.21 -6.77
N ALA A 48 7.11 -12.05 -5.44
CA ALA A 48 8.14 -12.57 -4.55
C ALA A 48 8.31 -14.09 -4.64
N ILE A 49 7.20 -14.83 -4.77
CA ILE A 49 7.18 -16.30 -4.92
C ILE A 49 7.71 -16.73 -6.30
N ILE A 50 7.45 -15.98 -7.37
CA ILE A 50 8.01 -16.31 -8.71
C ILE A 50 9.52 -16.04 -8.75
N TYR A 51 9.96 -14.92 -8.20
CA TYR A 51 11.38 -14.56 -8.13
C TYR A 51 12.11 -15.25 -6.97
N ASN A 52 11.52 -16.31 -6.41
CA ASN A 52 12.00 -17.03 -5.23
C ASN A 52 13.36 -17.73 -5.43
N SER A 53 13.80 -17.93 -6.69
CA SER A 53 15.17 -18.35 -6.98
C SER A 53 16.23 -17.36 -6.43
N TYR A 54 15.88 -16.07 -6.31
CA TYR A 54 16.70 -15.02 -5.68
C TYR A 54 16.50 -14.89 -4.16
N PHE A 55 15.55 -15.64 -3.59
CA PHE A 55 15.32 -15.76 -2.14
C PHE A 55 16.14 -16.88 -1.50
N THR A 56 17.07 -17.48 -2.24
CA THR A 56 17.98 -18.49 -1.72
C THR A 56 18.80 -17.90 -0.57
N GLY A 57 18.52 -18.37 0.66
CA GLY A 57 19.21 -17.94 1.88
C GLY A 57 18.57 -16.78 2.66
N GLY A 58 17.35 -16.34 2.34
CA GLY A 58 16.63 -15.33 3.14
C GLY A 58 17.18 -13.89 3.01
N ASN A 59 17.96 -13.61 1.97
CA ASN A 59 18.58 -12.30 1.77
C ASN A 59 17.59 -11.30 1.12
N TRP A 60 16.72 -10.71 1.95
CA TRP A 60 15.73 -9.71 1.57
C TRP A 60 16.32 -8.51 0.81
N ARG A 61 17.58 -8.15 1.09
CA ARG A 61 18.26 -7.06 0.40
C ARG A 61 18.50 -7.39 -1.08
N MET A 62 19.00 -8.60 -1.34
CA MET A 62 19.26 -9.05 -2.71
C MET A 62 17.97 -9.13 -3.51
N PHE A 63 16.90 -9.65 -2.91
CA PHE A 63 15.56 -9.66 -3.49
C PHE A 63 15.05 -8.25 -3.81
N LEU A 64 15.17 -7.32 -2.86
CA LEU A 64 14.79 -5.92 -3.08
C LEU A 64 15.70 -5.21 -4.07
N GLU A 65 16.92 -5.67 -4.35
CA GLU A 65 17.80 -5.11 -5.36
C GLU A 65 17.46 -5.63 -6.77
N THR A 66 17.19 -6.93 -6.92
CA THR A 66 16.86 -7.59 -8.20
C THR A 66 15.40 -7.44 -8.64
N MET A 67 14.49 -7.05 -7.74
CA MET A 67 13.10 -6.80 -8.10
C MET A 67 12.99 -5.65 -9.13
N PRO A 68 12.08 -5.75 -10.12
CA PRO A 68 11.79 -4.65 -11.03
C PRO A 68 11.45 -3.37 -10.25
N GLY A 69 11.91 -2.21 -10.73
CA GLY A 69 11.69 -0.91 -10.06
C GLY A 69 10.21 -0.62 -9.77
N ASP A 70 9.32 -0.99 -10.69
CA ASP A 70 7.87 -0.86 -10.51
C ASP A 70 7.34 -1.65 -9.31
N SER A 71 7.87 -2.85 -9.04
CA SER A 71 7.45 -3.68 -7.91
C SER A 71 7.88 -3.10 -6.57
N LYS A 72 9.07 -2.48 -6.51
CA LYS A 72 9.55 -1.75 -5.31
C LYS A 72 8.66 -0.56 -5.01
N ASN A 73 8.29 0.20 -6.04
CA ASN A 73 7.41 1.35 -5.88
C ASN A 73 5.98 0.95 -5.45
N VAL A 74 5.48 -0.21 -5.90
CA VAL A 74 4.21 -0.77 -5.41
C VAL A 74 4.29 -1.13 -3.92
N LEU A 75 5.43 -1.67 -3.45
CA LEU A 75 5.65 -1.95 -2.03
C LEU A 75 5.60 -0.67 -1.18
N ILE A 76 6.24 0.41 -1.66
CA ILE A 76 6.17 1.73 -1.02
C ILE A 76 4.71 2.21 -0.97
N CYS A 77 3.94 2.03 -2.05
CA CYS A 77 2.52 2.41 -2.08
C CYS A 77 1.69 1.63 -1.05
N ILE A 78 1.94 0.33 -0.88
CA ILE A 78 1.29 -0.51 0.13
C ILE A 78 1.58 0.05 1.52
N GLY A 79 2.86 0.27 1.84
CA GLY A 79 3.28 0.78 3.15
C GLY A 79 2.65 2.14 3.48
N LEU A 80 2.67 3.07 2.52
CA LEU A 80 2.05 4.38 2.68
C LEU A 80 0.53 4.29 2.86
N SER A 81 -0.15 3.45 2.06
CA SER A 81 -1.61 3.31 2.16
C SER A 81 -2.03 2.73 3.52
N ILE A 82 -1.31 1.72 4.02
CA ILE A 82 -1.52 1.19 5.37
C ILE A 82 -1.28 2.29 6.40
N TYR A 83 -0.14 2.96 6.36
CA TYR A 83 0.19 4.02 7.29
C TYR A 83 -0.92 5.08 7.36
N VAL A 84 -1.34 5.63 6.21
CA VAL A 84 -2.40 6.63 6.14
C VAL A 84 -3.73 6.09 6.69
N ASN A 85 -4.08 4.81 6.46
CA ASN A 85 -5.33 4.22 6.98
C ASN A 85 -5.30 3.87 8.48
N PHE A 86 -4.13 3.78 9.11
CA PHE A 86 -3.99 3.43 10.52
C PHE A 86 -3.63 4.60 11.46
N VAL A 87 -3.05 5.70 10.95
CA VAL A 87 -2.77 6.89 11.77
C VAL A 87 -4.06 7.49 12.36
N PRO A 88 -4.22 7.62 13.68
CA PRO A 88 -5.45 8.13 14.26
C PRO A 88 -5.63 9.63 13.94
N ILE A 89 -6.84 10.02 13.51
CA ILE A 89 -7.16 11.41 13.13
C ILE A 89 -7.06 12.37 14.32
N SER A 90 -7.17 11.84 15.55
CA SER A 90 -7.04 12.60 16.80
C SER A 90 -5.70 13.31 16.96
N ILE A 91 -4.65 12.84 16.27
CA ILE A 91 -3.36 13.53 16.23
C ILE A 91 -3.47 14.90 15.52
N PHE A 92 -4.40 15.03 14.57
CA PHE A 92 -4.60 16.24 13.76
C PHE A 92 -5.69 17.17 14.29
N ARG A 93 -6.59 16.69 15.16
CA ARG A 93 -7.55 17.52 15.91
C ARG A 93 -6.88 17.98 17.21
N LYS A 94 -6.04 19.02 17.11
CA LYS A 94 -5.55 19.79 18.26
C LYS A 94 -6.30 21.09 18.37
#